data_AF-A0A673KWG8-F1
#
_entry.id   AF-A0A673KWG8-F1
#
_cell.length_a   1.000
_cell.length_b   1.000
_cell.length_c   1.000
_cell.angle_alpha   90.00
_cell.angle_beta   90.00
_cell.angle_gamma   90.00
#
_symmetry.space_group_name_H-M   'P 1'
#
loop_
_entity.id
_entity.type
_entity.pdbx_description
1 polymer ?
#
loop_
_entity_poly.entity_id
_entity_poly.type
_entity_poly.pdbx_seq_one_letter_code
_entity_poly.pdbx_strand_id
1 'polypeptide(L)'
;MKYNEIRLFRCKKKSYIMYHGTTLQNAIRIMNEGFSPSYDGMLGPGVYVTRSFEKASHYPVNSNGERLAVLKLVVRVGRVKRINYQGHPLQTTWYRYGYDTAWAPPNCGMVNSGLEENCVYDPRRITVLDVIPNNRLW
;
A
#
# COMPACT_ATOMS: atom_id res chain seq x y z
N MET A 1 21.51 -36.99 25.15
CA MET A 1 20.24 -36.72 24.43
C MET A 1 20.25 -35.27 23.96
N LYS A 2 20.39 -35.05 22.64
CA LYS A 2 20.47 -33.71 22.05
C LYS A 2 19.05 -33.20 21.84
N TYR A 3 18.65 -32.15 22.54
CA TYR A 3 17.39 -31.45 22.24
C TYR A 3 17.61 -30.52 21.05
N ASN A 4 16.73 -30.70 20.06
CA ASN A 4 16.77 -30.10 18.74
C ASN A 4 16.82 -28.56 18.77
N GLU A 5 17.76 -27.99 18.02
CA GLU A 5 17.66 -26.61 17.56
C GLU A 5 16.39 -26.46 16.72
N ILE A 6 15.40 -25.76 17.27
CA ILE A 6 14.31 -25.21 16.47
C ILE A 6 14.94 -24.10 15.62
N ARG A 7 15.44 -24.45 14.44
CA ARG A 7 15.65 -23.49 13.36
C ARG A 7 14.26 -22.94 13.01
N LEU A 8 13.90 -21.82 13.65
CA LEU A 8 12.87 -20.93 13.15
C LEU A 8 13.29 -20.57 11.72
N PHE A 9 12.64 -21.19 10.73
CA PHE A 9 12.65 -20.74 9.35
C PHE A 9 12.05 -19.34 9.33
N ARG A 10 12.87 -18.32 9.62
CA ARG A 10 12.57 -16.93 9.30
C ARG A 10 12.52 -16.86 7.77
N CYS A 11 11.34 -17.13 7.21
CA CYS A 11 10.99 -16.72 5.86
C CYS A 11 11.38 -15.24 5.75
N LYS A 12 12.33 -14.90 4.87
CA LYS A 12 12.76 -13.52 4.64
C LYS A 12 11.49 -12.67 4.52
N LYS A 13 11.29 -11.74 5.46
CA LYS A 13 10.11 -10.86 5.45
C LYS A 13 10.11 -10.09 4.13
N LYS A 14 9.27 -10.50 3.18
CA LYS A 14 9.20 -9.88 1.84
C LYS A 14 8.86 -8.41 2.00
N SER A 15 9.70 -7.56 1.42
CA SER A 15 9.58 -6.11 1.48
C SER A 15 9.77 -5.53 0.09
N TYR A 16 9.08 -4.42 -0.18
CA TYR A 16 8.92 -3.88 -1.51
C TYR A 16 8.99 -2.35 -1.46
N ILE A 17 9.70 -1.73 -2.41
CA ILE A 17 9.61 -0.28 -2.66
C ILE A 17 8.27 0.07 -3.29
N MET A 18 7.41 0.80 -2.59
CA MET A 18 6.10 1.22 -3.09
C MET A 18 5.95 2.73 -2.95
N TYR A 19 4.86 3.26 -3.50
CA TYR A 19 4.58 4.68 -3.60
C TYR A 19 3.16 4.99 -3.17
N HIS A 20 2.99 6.17 -2.56
CA HIS A 20 1.70 6.72 -2.18
C HIS A 20 1.66 8.19 -2.60
N GLY A 21 0.73 8.55 -3.48
CA GLY A 21 0.47 9.94 -3.87
C GLY A 21 -0.45 10.63 -2.87
N THR A 22 -0.10 11.84 -2.46
CA THR A 22 -0.90 12.65 -1.55
C THR A 22 -0.56 14.14 -1.73
N THR A 23 -1.20 15.03 -0.98
CA THR A 23 -0.80 16.45 -0.95
C THR A 23 0.52 16.59 -0.18
N LEU A 24 1.33 17.60 -0.50
CA LEU A 24 2.61 17.83 0.17
C LEU A 24 2.44 18.03 1.68
N GLN A 25 1.39 18.72 2.10
CA GLN A 25 1.05 18.89 3.51
C GLN A 25 0.78 17.54 4.19
N ASN A 26 0.00 16.67 3.56
CA ASN A 26 -0.25 15.31 4.06
C ASN A 26 1.01 14.44 4.04
N ALA A 27 1.88 14.57 3.04
CA ALA A 27 3.15 13.85 2.98
C ALA A 27 4.06 14.20 4.17
N ILE A 28 4.16 15.49 4.51
CA ILE A 28 4.90 15.97 5.70
C ILE A 28 4.26 15.43 6.99
N ARG A 29 2.93 15.46 7.08
CA ARG A 29 2.21 14.91 8.23
C ARG A 29 2.47 13.41 8.41
N ILE A 30 2.38 12.64 7.33
CA ILE A 30 2.65 11.19 7.34
C ILE A 30 4.09 10.89 7.74
N MET A 31 5.06 11.72 7.32
CA MET A 31 6.45 11.57 7.72
C MET A 31 6.64 11.73 9.24
N ASN A 32 5.90 12.66 9.87
CA ASN A 32 6.02 12.95 11.30
C ASN A 32 5.17 12.03 12.19
N GLU A 33 3.96 11.70 11.76
CA GLU A 33 2.94 11.02 12.58
C GLU A 33 2.72 9.55 12.16
N GLY A 34 3.22 9.16 10.99
CA GLY A 34 2.89 7.89 10.36
C GLY A 34 1.58 7.95 9.56
N PHE A 35 1.23 6.83 8.92
CA PHE A 35 -0.02 6.73 8.16
C PHE A 35 -1.23 6.53 9.08
N SER A 36 -2.30 7.28 8.81
CA SER A 36 -3.66 6.90 9.23
C SER A 36 -4.29 6.04 8.13
N PRO A 37 -4.75 4.81 8.42
CA PRO A 37 -5.38 3.97 7.41
C PRO A 37 -6.74 4.55 7.00
N SER A 38 -7.12 4.34 5.74
CA SER A 38 -8.50 4.60 5.32
C SER A 38 -9.45 3.63 5.99
N TYR A 39 -10.66 4.09 6.30
CA TYR A 39 -11.74 3.26 6.84
C TYR A 39 -12.38 2.35 5.78
N ASP A 40 -12.26 2.71 4.49
CA ASP A 40 -12.89 2.00 3.38
C ASP A 40 -12.07 2.13 2.07
N GLY A 41 -12.50 1.43 1.03
CA GLY A 41 -11.99 1.51 -0.33
C GLY A 41 -12.23 0.21 -1.10
N MET A 42 -11.75 0.15 -2.34
CA MET A 42 -11.93 -1.02 -3.22
C MET A 42 -11.48 -2.33 -2.58
N LEU A 43 -10.42 -2.29 -1.76
CA LEU A 43 -9.86 -3.42 -1.03
C LEU A 43 -10.15 -3.33 0.49
N GLY A 44 -11.13 -2.54 0.92
CA GLY A 44 -11.45 -2.32 2.33
C GLY A 44 -10.44 -1.43 3.07
N PRO A 45 -10.42 -1.46 4.41
CA PRO A 45 -9.63 -0.56 5.24
C PRO A 45 -8.12 -0.82 5.14
N GLY A 46 -7.34 0.26 5.18
CA GLY A 46 -5.89 0.20 5.17
C GLY A 46 -5.22 1.36 4.43
N VAL A 47 -3.92 1.23 4.21
CA VAL A 47 -3.11 2.20 3.46
C VAL A 47 -2.92 1.69 2.04
N TYR A 48 -3.35 2.51 1.07
CA TYR A 48 -3.28 2.18 -0.35
C TYR A 48 -1.93 2.60 -0.93
N VAL A 49 -1.24 1.66 -1.55
CA VAL A 49 0.10 1.85 -2.12
C VAL A 49 0.26 1.09 -3.43
N THR A 50 1.14 1.57 -4.29
CA THR A 50 1.41 0.97 -5.60
C THR A 50 2.92 0.82 -5.86
N ARG A 51 3.29 -0.15 -6.68
CA ARG A 51 4.62 -0.32 -7.27
C ARG A 51 4.93 0.70 -8.36
N SER A 52 3.92 1.38 -8.92
CA SER A 52 4.09 2.38 -9.97
C SER A 52 4.18 3.79 -9.39
N PHE A 53 5.35 4.42 -9.52
CA PHE A 53 5.51 5.83 -9.18
C PHE A 53 4.57 6.71 -10.02
N GLU A 54 4.44 6.41 -11.31
CA GLU A 54 3.58 7.12 -12.23
C GLU A 54 2.12 7.07 -11.78
N LYS A 55 1.60 5.89 -11.40
CA LYS A 55 0.25 5.77 -10.83
C LYS A 55 0.11 6.65 -9.59
N ALA A 56 1.04 6.52 -8.64
CA ALA A 56 0.99 7.30 -7.39
C ALA A 56 1.00 8.81 -7.67
N SER A 57 1.77 9.28 -8.66
CA SER A 57 1.88 10.70 -9.00
C SER A 57 0.61 11.33 -9.59
N HIS A 58 -0.44 10.57 -9.87
CA HIS A 58 -1.75 11.09 -10.27
C HIS A 58 -2.71 11.35 -9.09
N TYR A 59 -2.29 11.03 -7.85
CA TYR A 59 -3.15 11.15 -6.67
C TYR A 59 -2.70 12.26 -5.70
N PRO A 60 -3.67 12.93 -5.04
CA PRO A 60 -5.10 12.90 -5.32
C PRO A 60 -5.45 13.49 -6.70
N VAL A 61 -6.49 12.97 -7.33
CA VAL A 61 -6.97 13.42 -8.67
C VAL A 61 -7.49 14.86 -8.62
N ASN A 62 -8.08 15.26 -7.49
CA ASN A 62 -8.44 16.64 -7.22
C ASN A 62 -7.74 17.07 -5.92
N SER A 63 -6.82 18.01 -6.04
CA SER A 63 -6.05 18.55 -4.92
C SER A 63 -6.56 19.92 -4.46
N ASN A 64 -7.62 20.47 -5.06
CA ASN A 64 -8.11 21.82 -4.81
C ASN A 64 -7.00 22.90 -4.85
N GLY A 65 -6.00 22.72 -5.73
CA GLY A 65 -4.86 23.62 -5.87
C GLY A 65 -3.69 23.35 -4.92
N GLU A 66 -3.80 22.36 -4.03
CA GLU A 66 -2.68 21.95 -3.17
C GLU A 66 -1.55 21.33 -3.99
N ARG A 67 -0.31 21.63 -3.58
CA ARG A 67 0.89 20.98 -4.13
C ARG A 67 0.86 19.50 -3.82
N LEU A 68 1.20 18.68 -4.80
CA LEU A 68 1.26 17.23 -4.66
C LEU A 68 2.65 16.73 -4.26
N ALA A 69 2.69 15.53 -3.68
CA ALA A 69 3.91 14.81 -3.39
C ALA A 69 3.69 13.29 -3.50
N VAL A 70 4.77 12.56 -3.75
CA VAL A 70 4.78 11.10 -3.72
C VAL A 70 5.71 10.64 -2.62
N LEU A 71 5.18 9.85 -1.70
CA LEU A 71 5.96 9.17 -0.67
C LEU A 71 6.60 7.92 -1.29
N LYS A 72 7.92 7.77 -1.12
CA LYS A 72 8.64 6.51 -1.41
C LYS A 72 8.69 5.68 -0.14
N LEU A 73 8.28 4.42 -0.22
CA LEU A 73 8.01 3.58 0.94
C LEU A 73 8.77 2.26 0.87
N VAL A 74 9.20 1.72 2.00
CA VAL A 74 9.47 0.28 2.15
C VAL A 74 8.26 -0.35 2.84
N VAL A 75 7.63 -1.31 2.17
CA VAL A 75 6.42 -1.98 2.65
C VAL A 75 6.71 -3.44 2.95
N ARG A 76 6.50 -3.86 4.19
CA ARG A 76 6.57 -5.26 4.64
C ARG A 76 5.22 -5.93 4.39
N VAL A 77 5.06 -6.64 3.27
CA VAL A 77 3.75 -7.11 2.79
C VAL A 77 3.17 -8.31 3.55
N GLY A 78 4.00 -9.07 4.27
CA GLY A 78 3.51 -10.20 5.06
C GLY A 78 2.72 -11.23 4.24
N ARG A 79 1.59 -11.71 4.78
CA ARG A 79 0.68 -12.64 4.10
C ARG A 79 -0.24 -11.88 3.15
N VAL A 80 -0.08 -12.09 1.84
CA VAL A 80 -0.81 -11.35 0.80
C VAL A 80 -2.04 -12.12 0.32
N LYS A 81 -3.19 -11.45 0.23
CA LYS A 81 -4.38 -11.98 -0.44
C LYS A 81 -4.51 -11.35 -1.83
N ARG A 82 -4.48 -12.20 -2.88
CA ARG A 82 -4.80 -11.76 -4.24
C ARG A 82 -6.31 -11.54 -4.38
N ILE A 83 -6.71 -10.36 -4.84
CA ILE A 83 -8.08 -9.94 -5.15
C ILE A 83 -8.11 -9.55 -6.63
N ASN A 84 -8.58 -10.46 -7.51
CA ASN A 84 -8.38 -10.35 -8.96
C ASN A 84 -9.69 -10.27 -9.76
N TYR A 85 -10.79 -9.91 -9.12
CA TYR A 85 -12.08 -9.63 -9.76
C TYR A 85 -13.00 -8.89 -8.78
N GLN A 86 -13.91 -8.08 -9.31
CA GLN A 86 -14.90 -7.34 -8.53
C GLN A 86 -15.90 -8.30 -7.86
N GLY A 87 -16.26 -8.02 -6.61
CA GLY A 87 -17.13 -8.89 -5.81
C GLY A 87 -16.42 -10.12 -5.24
N HIS A 88 -15.07 -10.13 -5.20
CA HIS A 88 -14.34 -11.23 -4.57
C HIS A 88 -14.78 -11.38 -3.09
N PRO A 89 -15.06 -12.59 -2.57
CA PRO A 89 -15.62 -12.79 -1.22
C PRO A 89 -14.82 -12.14 -0.08
N LEU A 90 -13.49 -12.05 -0.26
CA LEU A 90 -12.57 -11.38 0.66
C LEU A 90 -12.11 -9.98 0.22
N GLN A 91 -12.77 -9.35 -0.76
CA GLN A 91 -12.34 -8.07 -1.34
C GLN A 91 -12.08 -7.00 -0.29
N THR A 92 -13.00 -6.84 0.68
CA THR A 92 -12.89 -5.83 1.74
C THR A 92 -12.70 -6.44 3.14
N THR A 93 -12.62 -7.77 3.26
CA THR A 93 -12.61 -8.48 4.57
C THR A 93 -11.37 -9.33 4.82
N TRP A 94 -10.43 -9.41 3.87
CA TRP A 94 -9.20 -10.22 3.94
C TRP A 94 -8.41 -10.07 5.25
N TYR A 95 -8.36 -8.87 5.83
CA TYR A 95 -7.63 -8.62 7.08
C TYR A 95 -8.16 -9.44 8.26
N ARG A 96 -9.47 -9.73 8.29
CA ARG A 96 -10.10 -10.57 9.32
C ARG A 96 -9.68 -12.03 9.23
N TYR A 97 -9.14 -12.45 8.09
CA TYR A 97 -8.66 -13.81 7.84
C TYR A 97 -7.14 -13.94 7.98
N GLY A 98 -6.49 -12.98 8.65
CA GLY A 98 -5.06 -13.01 8.98
C GLY A 98 -4.14 -12.67 7.81
N TYR A 99 -4.66 -11.98 6.78
CA TYR A 99 -3.84 -11.41 5.72
C TYR A 99 -3.37 -10.00 6.12
N ASP A 100 -2.13 -9.69 5.79
CA ASP A 100 -1.49 -8.39 6.10
C ASP A 100 -1.67 -7.37 4.97
N THR A 101 -1.88 -7.85 3.75
CA THR A 101 -2.02 -7.01 2.55
C THR A 101 -2.99 -7.66 1.56
N ALA A 102 -3.93 -6.89 1.01
CA ALA A 102 -4.62 -7.26 -0.23
C ALA A 102 -3.88 -6.71 -1.44
N TRP A 103 -3.88 -7.47 -2.53
CA TRP A 103 -3.23 -7.09 -3.78
C TRP A 103 -4.16 -7.34 -4.97
N ALA A 104 -4.47 -6.27 -5.71
CA ALA A 104 -5.08 -6.31 -7.02
C ALA A 104 -3.98 -6.34 -8.10
N PRO A 105 -3.81 -7.46 -8.83
CA PRO A 105 -2.80 -7.54 -9.89
C PRO A 105 -3.13 -6.63 -11.08
N PRO A 106 -2.15 -6.32 -11.94
CA PRO A 106 -2.43 -5.60 -13.18
C PRO A 106 -3.44 -6.34 -14.05
N ASN A 107 -4.24 -5.60 -14.81
CA ASN A 107 -5.15 -6.09 -15.86
C ASN A 107 -6.13 -7.19 -15.40
N CYS A 108 -6.58 -7.15 -14.14
CA CYS A 108 -7.53 -8.13 -13.60
C CYS A 108 -8.98 -7.63 -13.47
N GLY A 109 -9.29 -6.46 -14.05
CA GLY A 109 -10.64 -5.88 -14.00
C GLY A 109 -11.03 -5.26 -12.66
N MET A 110 -10.08 -5.13 -11.71
CA MET A 110 -10.34 -4.44 -10.44
C MET A 110 -10.41 -2.91 -10.58
N VAL A 111 -9.56 -2.32 -11.41
CA VAL A 111 -9.53 -0.86 -11.63
C VAL A 111 -9.52 -0.54 -13.13
N ASN A 112 -10.16 0.56 -13.52
CA ASN A 112 -10.26 0.98 -14.92
C ASN A 112 -8.88 1.24 -15.56
N SER A 113 -7.89 1.67 -14.77
CA SER A 113 -6.53 1.90 -15.26
C SER A 113 -5.77 0.62 -15.61
N GLY A 114 -6.26 -0.55 -15.18
CA GLY A 114 -5.53 -1.82 -15.29
C GLY A 114 -4.25 -1.89 -14.44
N LEU A 115 -3.90 -0.85 -13.69
CA LEU A 115 -2.69 -0.80 -12.88
C LEU A 115 -2.91 -1.46 -11.51
N GLU A 116 -1.88 -2.15 -11.02
CA GLU A 116 -1.96 -2.85 -9.73
C GLU A 116 -2.19 -1.93 -8.53
N GLU A 117 -2.70 -2.50 -7.45
CA GLU A 117 -2.94 -1.80 -6.20
C GLU A 117 -2.75 -2.72 -5.01
N ASN A 118 -2.18 -2.19 -3.93
CA ASN A 118 -2.07 -2.89 -2.66
C ASN A 118 -2.78 -2.10 -1.57
N CYS A 119 -3.42 -2.80 -0.65
CA CYS A 119 -3.96 -2.23 0.58
C CYS A 119 -3.31 -2.94 1.77
N VAL A 120 -2.56 -2.20 2.58
CA VAL A 120 -1.84 -2.71 3.76
C VAL A 120 -2.65 -2.39 5.00
N TYR A 121 -2.99 -3.40 5.80
CA TYR A 121 -3.94 -3.21 6.91
C TYR A 121 -3.34 -2.40 8.06
N ASP A 122 -2.11 -2.74 8.45
CA ASP A 122 -1.39 -2.13 9.56
C ASP A 122 -0.33 -1.13 9.06
N PRO A 123 -0.52 0.18 9.28
CA PRO A 123 0.45 1.23 8.95
C PRO A 123 1.88 0.97 9.43
N ARG A 124 2.05 0.26 10.56
CA ARG A 124 3.38 -0.05 11.13
C ARG A 124 4.21 -0.95 10.22
N ARG A 125 3.62 -1.53 9.16
CA ARG A 125 4.33 -2.29 8.12
C ARG A 125 4.98 -1.41 7.06
N ILE A 126 4.75 -0.11 7.09
CA ILE A 126 5.21 0.86 6.10
C ILE A 126 6.25 1.77 6.75
N THR A 127 7.37 1.96 6.06
CA THR A 127 8.40 2.94 6.42
C THR A 127 8.51 3.94 5.29
N VAL A 128 8.34 5.23 5.61
CA VAL A 128 8.60 6.33 4.67
C VAL A 128 10.12 6.45 4.51
N LEU A 129 10.59 6.39 3.27
CA LEU A 129 11.99 6.62 2.93
C LEU A 129 12.24 8.05 2.46
N ASP A 130 11.29 8.62 1.71
CA ASP A 130 11.47 9.91 1.06
C ASP A 130 10.12 10.57 0.74
N VAL A 131 10.12 11.90 0.65
CA VAL A 131 9.01 12.73 0.16
C VAL A 131 9.49 13.41 -1.11
N ILE A 132 8.89 13.05 -2.24
CA ILE A 132 9.26 13.59 -3.55
C ILE A 132 8.18 14.62 -3.95
N PRO A 133 8.50 15.93 -4.00
CA PRO A 133 7.58 16.93 -4.52
C PRO A 133 7.14 16.58 -5.95
N ASN A 134 5.83 16.58 -6.19
CA ASN A 134 5.27 16.24 -7.49
C ASN A 134 4.96 17.51 -8.25
N ASN A 135 5.95 17.98 -9.02
CA ASN A 135 5.86 19.18 -9.84
C ASN A 135 5.37 18.89 -11.27
N ARG A 136 4.81 17.70 -11.52
CA ARG A 136 4.31 17.33 -12.84
C ARG A 136 3.01 18.10 -13.12
N LEU A 137 2.95 18.71 -14.29
CA LEU A 137 1.73 19.28 -14.85
C LEU A 137 1.08 18.14 -15.66
N TRP A 138 -0.05 17.63 -15.18
CA TRP A 138 -0.86 16.63 -15.88
C TRP A 138 -2.03 17.31 -16.57
#